data_AF-A0AAV1HX06-F1
#
_entry.id   AF-A0AAV1HX06-F1
#
_cell.length_a   1.000
_cell.length_b   1.000
_cell.length_c   1.000
_cell.angle_alpha   90.00
_cell.angle_beta   90.00
_cell.angle_gamma   90.00
#
_symmetry.space_group_name_H-M   'P 1'
#
loop_
_entity.id
_entity.type
_entity.pdbx_description
1 polymer ?
#
loop_
_entity_poly.entity_id
_entity_poly.type
_entity_poly.pdbx_seq_one_letter_code
_entity_poly.pdbx_strand_id
1 'polypeptide(L)'
;MDGHCLLGLVNNAGIHVGLDALADQPVEKLRKQLEVNLVAQLIVTKAFLPQLGLDLTLKGKPGKILNMSSIYGSYTLPFSSAYSASKAGLNALSEGMRRELKPFGIGVVVIAPGALKSSCMLTLWLHIYFKHLAMLAASAS
;
A
#
# COMPACT_ATOMS: atom_id res chain seq x y z
N MET A 1 3.80 -18.38 -21.36
CA MET A 1 4.52 -18.96 -20.20
C MET A 1 4.31 -20.44 -20.28
N ASP A 2 5.38 -21.22 -20.40
CA ASP A 2 5.38 -22.61 -20.89
C ASP A 2 4.81 -23.63 -19.89
N GLY A 3 3.63 -23.33 -19.32
CA GLY A 3 3.00 -24.08 -18.25
C GLY A 3 3.73 -23.95 -16.91
N HIS A 4 4.46 -22.87 -16.67
CA HIS A 4 5.20 -22.64 -15.43
C HIS A 4 4.54 -21.59 -14.51
N CYS A 5 4.69 -21.79 -13.21
CA CYS A 5 4.30 -20.79 -12.20
C CYS A 5 5.08 -19.48 -12.38
N LEU A 6 4.42 -18.37 -12.07
CA LEU A 6 5.06 -17.07 -11.92
C LEU A 6 6.05 -17.09 -10.76
N LEU A 7 7.22 -16.48 -10.95
CA LEU A 7 8.20 -16.30 -9.88
C LEU A 7 7.66 -15.38 -8.78
N GLY A 8 6.86 -14.38 -9.15
CA GLY A 8 6.19 -13.55 -8.18
C GLY A 8 5.32 -12.45 -8.78
N LEU A 9 4.57 -11.82 -7.89
CA LEU A 9 3.70 -10.69 -8.13
C LEU A 9 4.19 -9.52 -7.26
N VAL A 10 4.36 -8.34 -7.88
CA VAL A 10 4.74 -7.13 -7.17
C VAL A 10 3.58 -6.13 -7.18
N ASN A 11 2.93 -6.03 -6.04
CA ASN A 11 1.83 -5.13 -5.75
C ASN A 11 2.37 -3.77 -5.33
N ASN A 12 2.77 -2.97 -6.34
CA ASN A 12 3.45 -1.68 -6.13
C ASN A 12 2.53 -0.46 -6.15
N ALA A 13 1.39 -0.54 -6.84
CA ALA A 13 0.52 0.62 -7.03
C ALA A 13 0.08 1.24 -5.69
N GLY A 14 0.18 2.56 -5.58
CA GLY A 14 -0.30 3.26 -4.40
C GLY A 14 -0.34 4.76 -4.56
N ILE A 15 -1.24 5.40 -3.82
CA ILE A 15 -1.47 6.83 -3.82
C ILE A 15 -1.46 7.38 -2.39
N HIS A 16 -0.98 8.61 -2.26
CA HIS A 16 -1.16 9.41 -1.05
C HIS A 16 -1.96 10.66 -1.44
N VAL A 17 -3.20 10.76 -0.97
CA VAL A 17 -4.13 11.80 -1.39
C VAL A 17 -4.18 12.90 -0.35
N GLY A 18 -3.20 13.81 -0.42
CA GLY A 18 -3.15 15.02 0.40
C GLY A 18 -2.76 14.77 1.87
N LEU A 19 -2.58 15.89 2.57
CA LEU A 19 -2.37 15.94 4.02
C LEU A 19 -3.45 16.83 4.60
N ASP A 20 -4.40 16.28 5.34
CA ASP A 20 -5.57 17.01 5.82
C ASP A 20 -5.70 16.91 7.33
N ALA A 21 -6.11 18.00 7.98
CA ALA A 21 -6.52 17.95 9.39
C ALA A 21 -7.69 16.98 9.52
N LEU A 22 -7.74 16.22 10.61
CA LEU A 22 -8.79 15.21 10.78
C LEU A 22 -10.19 15.84 10.69
N ALA A 23 -10.36 17.05 11.24
CA ALA A 23 -11.61 17.81 11.19
C ALA A 23 -12.07 18.16 9.77
N ASP A 24 -11.13 18.37 8.85
CA ASP A 24 -11.40 18.82 7.47
C ASP A 24 -11.19 17.72 6.44
N GLN A 25 -10.85 16.50 6.86
CA GLN A 25 -10.50 15.42 5.95
C GLN A 25 -11.74 14.91 5.20
N PRO A 26 -11.81 15.06 3.87
CA PRO A 26 -12.93 14.53 3.10
C PRO A 26 -12.91 13.00 3.14
N VAL A 27 -14.04 12.39 3.50
CA VAL A 27 -14.19 10.92 3.54
C VAL A 27 -13.87 10.29 2.18
N GLU A 28 -14.14 10.98 1.07
CA GLU A 28 -13.83 10.49 -0.27
C GLU A 28 -12.33 10.28 -0.51
N LYS A 29 -11.46 11.09 0.11
CA LYS A 29 -10.00 10.86 0.02
C LYS A 29 -9.59 9.59 0.76
N LEU A 30 -10.22 9.29 1.90
CA LEU A 30 -10.05 8.02 2.60
C LEU A 30 -10.51 6.85 1.73
N ARG A 31 -11.75 6.90 1.21
CA ARG A 31 -12.30 5.86 0.33
C ARG A 31 -11.40 5.59 -0.87
N LYS A 32 -10.97 6.65 -1.57
CA LYS A 32 -10.06 6.55 -2.72
C LYS A 32 -8.72 5.90 -2.36
N GLN A 33 -8.14 6.25 -1.21
CA GLN A 33 -6.89 5.63 -0.76
C GLN A 33 -7.06 4.17 -0.38
N LEU A 34 -8.15 3.81 0.31
CA LEU A 34 -8.46 2.40 0.60
C LEU A 34 -8.69 1.60 -0.68
N GLU A 35 -9.42 2.16 -1.64
CA GLU A 35 -9.71 1.49 -2.90
C GLU A 35 -8.42 1.13 -3.65
N VAL A 36 -7.50 2.09 -3.81
CA VAL A 36 -6.25 1.85 -4.56
C VAL A 36 -5.21 1.08 -3.75
N ASN A 37 -4.97 1.47 -2.50
CA ASN A 37 -3.86 0.94 -1.72
C ASN A 37 -4.16 -0.41 -1.07
N LEU A 38 -5.44 -0.79 -0.96
CA LEU A 38 -5.87 -2.01 -0.27
C LEU A 38 -6.75 -2.90 -1.15
N VAL A 39 -7.90 -2.40 -1.61
CA VAL A 39 -8.90 -3.22 -2.34
C VAL A 39 -8.34 -3.69 -3.68
N ALA A 40 -7.80 -2.77 -4.48
CA ALA A 40 -7.21 -3.10 -5.78
C ALA A 40 -6.05 -4.12 -5.65
N GLN A 41 -5.23 -4.00 -4.60
CA GLN A 41 -4.14 -4.95 -4.34
C GLN A 41 -4.65 -6.36 -4.04
N LEU A 42 -5.76 -6.48 -3.30
CA LEU A 42 -6.43 -7.76 -3.09
C LEU A 42 -6.97 -8.32 -4.41
N ILE A 43 -7.64 -7.49 -5.22
CA ILE A 43 -8.22 -7.91 -6.51
C ILE A 43 -7.13 -8.46 -7.43
N VAL A 44 -6.02 -7.73 -7.60
CA VAL A 44 -4.88 -8.17 -8.41
C VAL A 44 -4.30 -9.46 -7.85
N THR A 45 -4.07 -9.53 -6.53
CA THR A 45 -3.56 -10.76 -5.91
C THR A 45 -4.43 -11.97 -6.24
N LYS A 46 -5.76 -11.85 -6.04
CA LYS A 46 -6.71 -12.94 -6.33
C LYS A 46 -6.67 -13.37 -7.79
N ALA A 47 -6.54 -12.43 -8.73
CA ALA A 47 -6.47 -12.72 -10.15
C ALA A 47 -5.23 -13.53 -10.55
N PHE A 48 -4.11 -13.37 -9.83
CA PHE A 48 -2.83 -14.02 -10.12
C PHE A 48 -2.53 -15.24 -9.22
N LEU A 49 -3.35 -15.53 -8.21
CA LEU A 49 -3.15 -16.67 -7.31
C LEU A 49 -3.01 -18.02 -8.04
N PRO A 50 -3.83 -18.35 -9.07
CA PRO A 50 -3.65 -19.58 -9.84
C PRO A 50 -2.23 -19.69 -10.41
N GLN A 51 -1.76 -18.63 -11.08
CA GLN A 51 -0.45 -18.59 -11.73
C GLN A 51 0.72 -18.57 -10.73
N LEU A 52 0.47 -18.19 -9.48
CA LEU A 52 1.49 -18.21 -8.41
C LEU A 52 1.65 -19.59 -7.76
N GLY A 53 0.79 -20.56 -8.06
CA GLY A 53 0.92 -21.93 -7.57
C GLY A 53 -0.35 -22.53 -6.95
N LEU A 54 -1.52 -21.88 -7.08
CA LEU A 54 -2.80 -22.54 -6.77
C LEU A 54 -3.31 -23.42 -7.92
N ASP A 55 -2.88 -23.16 -9.16
CA ASP A 55 -3.14 -24.06 -10.28
C ASP A 55 -2.14 -25.23 -10.26
N LEU A 56 -2.63 -26.41 -9.89
CA LEU A 56 -1.83 -27.63 -9.76
C LEU A 56 -1.38 -28.21 -11.12
N THR A 57 -1.88 -27.68 -12.23
CA THR A 57 -1.43 -28.08 -13.58
C THR A 57 -0.12 -27.39 -13.97
N LEU A 58 0.25 -26.31 -13.28
CA LEU A 58 1.47 -25.56 -13.55
C LEU A 58 2.71 -26.24 -12.93
N LYS A 59 3.82 -26.12 -13.64
CA LYS A 59 5.13 -26.66 -13.28
C LYS A 59 5.99 -25.60 -12.57
N GLY A 60 6.98 -26.06 -11.81
CA GLY A 60 7.93 -25.20 -11.12
C GLY A 60 7.53 -24.88 -9.68
N LYS A 61 8.32 -24.04 -9.02
CA LYS A 61 8.09 -23.68 -7.62
C LYS A 61 6.99 -22.61 -7.52
N PRO A 62 6.11 -22.67 -6.51
CA PRO A 62 5.20 -21.58 -6.20
C PRO A 62 5.94 -20.24 -6.03
N GLY A 63 5.30 -19.17 -6.50
CA GLY A 63 5.84 -17.83 -6.52
C GLY A 63 5.74 -17.10 -5.18
N LYS A 64 6.03 -15.79 -5.21
CA LYS A 64 5.92 -14.91 -4.05
C LYS A 64 5.10 -13.65 -4.37
N ILE A 65 4.36 -13.17 -3.39
CA ILE A 65 3.65 -11.88 -3.44
C ILE A 65 4.46 -10.87 -2.64
N LEU A 66 4.78 -9.74 -3.27
CA LEU A 66 5.48 -8.61 -2.66
C LEU A 66 4.52 -7.42 -2.62
N ASN A 67 4.09 -7.04 -1.41
CA ASN A 67 3.18 -5.92 -1.19
C ASN A 67 3.97 -4.67 -0.75
N MET A 68 3.80 -3.57 -1.49
CA MET A 68 4.44 -2.29 -1.18
C MET A 68 3.61 -1.51 -0.15
N SER A 69 4.04 -1.60 1.11
CA SER A 69 3.50 -0.84 2.22
C SER A 69 4.28 0.47 2.44
N SER A 70 4.41 0.90 3.69
CA SER A 70 5.09 2.12 4.12
C SER A 70 5.39 2.03 5.62
N ILE A 71 6.38 2.78 6.12
CA ILE A 71 6.53 3.06 7.56
C ILE A 71 5.23 3.60 8.19
N TYR A 72 4.42 4.31 7.39
CA TYR A 72 3.09 4.79 7.78
C TYR A 72 2.06 3.67 8.00
N GLY A 73 2.38 2.42 7.64
CA GLY A 73 1.58 1.27 8.01
C GLY A 73 1.88 0.71 9.41
N SER A 74 2.94 1.21 10.06
CA SER A 74 3.35 0.81 11.42
C SER A 74 3.09 1.90 12.46
N TYR A 75 3.20 3.16 12.07
CA TYR A 75 2.83 4.31 12.90
C TYR A 75 2.23 5.42 12.05
N THR A 76 1.52 6.34 12.68
CA THR A 76 0.81 7.43 11.99
C THR A 76 1.36 8.77 12.44
N LEU A 77 1.59 9.68 11.49
CA LEU A 77 1.86 11.09 11.80
C LEU A 77 0.57 11.91 11.65
N PRO A 78 0.50 13.10 12.26
CA PRO A 78 -0.58 14.03 12.01
C PRO A 78 -0.77 14.28 10.50
N PHE A 79 -2.03 14.47 10.11
CA PHE A 79 -2.45 14.75 8.73
C PHE A 79 -2.33 13.60 7.72
N SER A 80 -1.78 12.44 8.11
CA SER A 80 -1.61 11.28 7.22
C SER A 80 -2.50 10.08 7.58
N SER A 81 -3.55 10.29 8.40
CA SER A 81 -4.34 9.19 8.98
C SER A 81 -5.00 8.30 7.92
N ALA A 82 -5.56 8.86 6.85
CA ALA A 82 -6.17 8.07 5.77
C ALA A 82 -5.15 7.20 5.00
N TYR A 83 -3.99 7.75 4.68
CA TYR A 83 -2.92 6.99 4.04
C TYR A 83 -2.40 5.88 4.95
N SER A 84 -2.13 6.23 6.21
CA SER A 84 -1.63 5.32 7.24
C SER A 84 -2.60 4.17 7.48
N ALA A 85 -3.91 4.46 7.56
CA ALA A 85 -4.96 3.44 7.66
C ALA A 85 -4.93 2.46 6.48
N SER A 86 -4.77 2.96 5.24
CA SER A 86 -4.68 2.09 4.06
C SER A 86 -3.44 1.18 4.06
N LYS A 87 -2.30 1.67 4.54
CA LYS A 87 -1.04 0.91 4.60
C LYS A 87 -1.00 -0.06 5.79
N ALA A 88 -1.59 0.32 6.92
CA ALA A 88 -1.80 -0.56 8.06
C ALA A 88 -2.78 -1.70 7.70
N GLY A 89 -3.86 -1.39 6.98
CA GLY A 89 -4.77 -2.38 6.42
C GLY A 89 -4.06 -3.36 5.48
N LEU A 90 -3.17 -2.87 4.61
CA LEU A 90 -2.37 -3.73 3.73
C LEU A 90 -1.43 -4.65 4.51
N ASN A 91 -0.82 -4.15 5.61
CA ASN A 91 0.01 -4.97 6.49
C ASN A 91 -0.80 -6.11 7.12
N ALA A 92 -1.97 -5.79 7.67
CA ALA A 92 -2.87 -6.79 8.28
C ALA A 92 -3.36 -7.81 7.26
N LEU A 93 -3.77 -7.36 6.07
CA LEU A 93 -4.18 -8.24 4.98
C LEU A 93 -3.05 -9.18 4.55
N SER A 94 -1.83 -8.66 4.42
CA SER A 94 -0.65 -9.44 4.04
C SER A 94 -0.30 -10.51 5.07
N GLU A 95 -0.52 -10.23 6.37
CA GLU A 95 -0.32 -11.21 7.43
C GLU A 95 -1.35 -12.35 7.35
N GLY A 96 -2.61 -12.04 7.04
CA GLY A 96 -3.64 -13.06 6.76
C GLY A 96 -3.26 -13.92 5.55
N MET A 97 -2.95 -13.28 4.42
CA MET A 97 -2.51 -13.95 3.19
C MET A 97 -1.32 -14.87 3.43
N ARG A 98 -0.33 -14.44 4.23
CA ARG A 98 0.84 -15.27 4.55
C ARG A 98 0.45 -16.58 5.23
N ARG A 99 -0.53 -16.56 6.13
CA ARG A 99 -0.99 -17.75 6.86
C ARG A 99 -1.81 -18.66 5.96
N GLU A 100 -2.70 -18.08 5.17
CA GLU A 100 -3.59 -18.80 4.25
C GLU A 100 -2.81 -19.45 3.09
N LEU A 101 -1.77 -18.80 2.59
CA LEU A 101 -1.03 -19.23 1.41
C LEU A 101 0.19 -20.11 1.71
N LYS A 102 0.62 -20.18 2.98
CA LYS A 102 1.74 -21.02 3.43
C LYS A 102 1.60 -22.50 3.05
N PRO A 103 0.43 -23.16 3.18
CA PRO A 103 0.27 -24.56 2.78
C PRO A 103 0.53 -24.81 1.28
N PHE A 104 0.33 -23.80 0.45
CA PHE A 104 0.56 -23.86 -1.00
C PHE A 104 1.99 -23.48 -1.39
N GLY A 105 2.86 -23.19 -0.42
CA GLY A 105 4.24 -22.76 -0.68
C GLY A 105 4.38 -21.34 -1.24
N ILE A 106 3.28 -20.58 -1.35
CA ILE A 106 3.30 -19.21 -1.86
C ILE A 106 3.73 -18.27 -0.73
N GLY A 107 4.86 -17.58 -0.93
CA GLY A 107 5.39 -16.65 0.07
C GLY A 107 4.74 -15.26 -0.03
N VAL A 108 4.52 -14.60 1.11
CA VAL A 108 4.03 -13.20 1.14
C VAL A 108 4.99 -12.31 1.92
N VAL A 109 5.49 -11.27 1.26
CA VAL A 109 6.46 -10.31 1.81
C VAL A 109 5.87 -8.91 1.77
N VAL A 110 6.00 -8.19 2.87
CA VAL A 110 5.67 -6.76 2.94
C VAL A 110 6.97 -5.98 2.92
N ILE A 111 7.03 -4.99 2.04
CA ILE A 111 8.13 -4.02 2.00
C ILE A 111 7.56 -2.70 2.51
N ALA A 112 8.15 -2.14 3.56
CA ALA A 112 7.69 -0.90 4.19
C ALA A 112 8.78 0.18 4.13
N PRO A 113 8.92 0.89 3.00
CA PRO A 113 9.94 1.91 2.88
C PRO A 113 9.64 3.14 3.73
N GLY A 114 10.73 3.81 4.14
CA GLY A 114 10.70 5.15 4.70
C GLY A 114 10.60 6.23 3.62
N ALA A 115 11.14 7.41 3.91
CA ALA A 115 11.19 8.48 2.93
C ALA A 115 12.07 8.09 1.72
N LEU A 116 11.46 7.87 0.56
CA LEU A 116 12.14 7.56 -0.69
C LEU A 116 11.91 8.68 -1.71
N LYS A 117 12.95 9.02 -2.47
CA LYS A 117 12.88 10.01 -3.55
C LYS A 117 11.94 9.51 -4.65
N SER A 118 10.71 10.00 -4.64
CA SER A 118 9.64 9.70 -5.60
C SER A 118 8.82 10.97 -5.85
N SER A 119 8.13 11.04 -6.98
CA SER A 119 7.26 12.20 -7.30
C SER A 119 6.21 12.45 -6.23
N CYS A 120 5.68 11.39 -5.61
CA CYS A 120 4.78 11.46 -4.45
C CYS A 120 5.41 12.23 -3.27
N MET A 121 6.70 12.00 -2.98
CA MET A 121 7.41 12.69 -1.92
C MET A 121 7.65 14.17 -2.23
N LEU A 122 7.94 14.53 -3.49
CA LEU A 122 8.13 15.93 -3.88
C LEU A 122 6.85 16.74 -3.67
N THR A 123 5.69 16.19 -4.06
CA THR A 123 4.38 16.80 -3.82
C THR A 123 4.08 16.95 -2.33
N LEU A 124 4.46 15.94 -1.52
CA LEU A 124 4.28 15.96 -0.07
C LEU A 124 5.06 17.13 0.58
N TRP A 125 6.33 17.29 0.21
CA TRP A 125 7.19 18.36 0.73
C TRP A 125 6.63 19.75 0.40
N LEU A 126 6.20 19.96 -0.85
CA LEU A 126 5.59 21.23 -1.25
C LEU A 126 4.31 21.50 -0.44
N HIS A 127 3.45 20.50 -0.27
CA HIS A 127 2.19 20.67 0.47
C HIS A 127 2.40 20.99 1.96
N ILE A 128 3.38 20.33 2.60
CA ILE A 128 3.78 20.64 3.99
C ILE A 128 4.31 22.06 4.07
N TYR A 129 5.23 22.44 3.18
CA TYR A 129 5.88 23.75 3.20
C TYR A 129 4.87 24.89 3.05
N PHE A 130 3.93 24.77 2.10
CA PHE A 130 2.87 25.77 1.89
C PHE A 130 1.85 25.82 3.03
N LYS A 131 1.45 24.68 3.63
CA LYS A 131 0.56 24.69 4.80
C LYS A 131 1.22 25.28 6.04
N HIS A 132 2.52 25.04 6.25
CA HIS A 132 3.25 25.63 7.37
C HIS A 132 3.37 27.15 7.24
N LEU A 133 3.65 27.65 6.02
CA LEU A 133 3.63 29.08 5.71
C LEU A 133 2.25 29.72 5.94
N ALA A 134 1.16 29.05 5.52
CA ALA A 134 -0.20 29.54 5.73
C ALA A 134 -0.59 29.61 7.22
N MET A 135 -0.17 28.63 8.03
CA MET A 135 -0.41 28.64 9.47
C MET A 135 0.39 29.72 10.20
N LEU A 136 1.65 29.97 9.79
CA LEU A 136 2.46 31.07 10.34
C LEU A 136 1.86 32.44 10.00
N ALA A 137 1.36 32.62 8.77
CA ALA A 137 0.71 33.85 8.35
C ALA A 137 -0.60 34.14 9.11
N ALA A 138 -1.37 33.10 9.47
CA ALA A 138 -2.60 33.24 10.25
C ALA A 138 -2.38 33.53 11.76
N SER A 139 -1.16 33.31 12.26
CA SER A 139 -0.80 33.61 13.67
C SER A 139 -0.21 35.01 13.88
N ALA A 140 0.02 35.75 12.79
CA ALA A 140 0.59 37.10 12.79
C ALA A 140 -0.48 38.21 12.61
N SER A 141 -1.77 37.87 12.77
CA SER A 141 -2.92 38.77 12.68
C SER A 141 -3.71 38.79 13.97
#